data_AF-A0ABD6XSW4-F1
#
_entry.id   AF-A0ABD6XSW4-F1
#
_cell.length_a   1.000
_cell.length_b   1.000
_cell.length_c   1.000
_cell.angle_alpha   90.00
_cell.angle_beta   90.00
_cell.angle_gamma   90.00
#
_symmetry.space_group_name_H-M   'P 1'
#
loop_
_entity.id
_entity.type
_entity.pdbx_description
1 polymer ?
#
loop_
_entity_poly.entity_id
_entity_poly.type
_entity_poly.pdbx_seq_one_letter_code
_entity_poly.pdbx_strand_id
1 'polypeptide(L)'
;MNIRNLLLCLCVLLFSVGGNAKTFTVGVALANFDLNFVSILRTRMQQELKASQLNSQFVDAKGDVALQVQQVDDFINQGVDAIILNPVDTQGVLPMINAAKKAGIPLVFVNRKPEVKLPENLAYVGSDSALGGEMQMEALAKKMNYKGNVAILMGALSNEEARERTRAVEAVISKYKNMKVIEKQTAKWQRNEAVDVVSGWLLNQRPIDAIAANNDEMAIGAIMALSQAKNEKILVAGIDGTPDGQQFIKNGKMALTIFQDARGQATGAVQVTKALLDKKKVETLNWVPYKLITPENYQSFSAENAG
;
A
#
# COMPACT_ATOMS: atom_id res chain seq x y z
N MET A 1 -46.80 -59.39 -43.04
CA MET A 1 -46.86 -57.94 -43.34
C MET A 1 -47.66 -57.27 -42.23
N ASN A 2 -46.97 -56.66 -41.24
CA ASN A 2 -47.29 -55.38 -40.60
C ASN A 2 -46.50 -55.22 -39.30
N ILE A 3 -45.47 -54.39 -39.43
CA ILE A 3 -44.64 -53.75 -38.40
C ILE A 3 -45.29 -52.41 -38.05
N ARG A 4 -45.16 -51.95 -36.80
CA ARG A 4 -45.30 -50.57 -36.25
C ARG A 4 -46.14 -50.64 -34.96
N ASN A 5 -45.80 -50.11 -33.80
CA ASN A 5 -44.76 -49.20 -33.34
C ASN A 5 -44.68 -49.38 -31.82
N LEU A 6 -43.51 -49.65 -31.25
CA LEU A 6 -43.28 -49.48 -29.82
C LEU A 6 -42.10 -48.52 -29.64
N LEU A 7 -42.41 -47.24 -29.47
CA LEU A 7 -41.43 -46.23 -29.10
C LEU A 7 -41.01 -46.49 -27.64
N LEU A 8 -39.78 -46.95 -27.45
CA LEU A 8 -39.11 -46.95 -26.15
C LEU A 8 -38.55 -45.54 -25.91
N CYS A 9 -39.23 -44.72 -25.10
CA CYS A 9 -38.68 -43.47 -24.59
C CYS A 9 -37.57 -43.78 -23.57
N LEU A 10 -36.32 -43.75 -24.02
CA LEU A 10 -35.14 -43.80 -23.16
C LEU A 10 -34.95 -42.40 -22.52
N CYS A 11 -35.56 -42.18 -21.36
CA CYS A 11 -35.27 -41.01 -20.52
C CYS A 11 -33.84 -41.15 -19.96
N VAL A 12 -32.86 -40.58 -20.67
CA VAL A 12 -31.53 -40.34 -20.11
C VAL A 12 -31.66 -39.20 -19.11
N LEU A 13 -31.78 -39.55 -17.83
CA LEU A 13 -31.59 -38.62 -16.72
C LEU A 13 -30.12 -38.19 -16.70
N LEU A 14 -29.83 -37.08 -17.38
CA LEU A 14 -28.61 -36.31 -17.15
C LEU A 14 -28.67 -35.76 -15.72
N PHE A 15 -28.11 -36.51 -14.77
CA PHE A 15 -27.70 -35.94 -13.50
C PHE A 15 -26.56 -34.97 -13.81
N SER A 16 -26.89 -33.68 -13.97
CA SER A 16 -25.92 -32.62 -13.80
C SER A 16 -25.45 -32.69 -12.35
N VAL A 17 -24.27 -33.28 -12.14
CA VAL A 17 -23.52 -33.06 -10.90
C VAL A 17 -23.13 -31.58 -10.94
N GLY A 18 -24.03 -30.73 -10.46
CA GLY A 18 -23.71 -29.36 -10.10
C GLY A 18 -22.74 -29.43 -8.94
N GLY A 19 -21.45 -29.57 -9.25
CA GLY A 19 -20.40 -29.41 -8.28
C GLY A 19 -20.52 -27.99 -7.73
N ASN A 20 -21.05 -27.85 -6.52
CA ASN A 20 -20.94 -26.62 -5.76
C ASN A 20 -19.44 -26.37 -5.59
N ALA A 21 -18.87 -25.48 -6.40
CA ALA A 21 -17.49 -25.06 -6.23
C ALA A 21 -17.36 -24.52 -4.79
N LYS A 22 -16.39 -25.03 -4.03
CA LYS A 22 -16.14 -24.57 -2.67
C LYS A 22 -15.81 -23.08 -2.73
N THR A 23 -16.70 -22.23 -2.21
CA THR A 23 -16.40 -20.80 -2.05
C THR A 23 -15.45 -20.64 -0.88
N PHE A 24 -14.21 -20.24 -1.16
CA PHE A 24 -13.22 -19.97 -0.11
C PHE A 24 -13.52 -18.64 0.61
N THR A 25 -13.19 -18.59 1.89
CA THR A 25 -13.30 -17.39 2.74
C THR A 25 -11.93 -16.83 3.07
N VAL A 26 -11.72 -15.53 2.87
CA VAL A 26 -10.46 -14.82 3.13
C VAL A 26 -10.64 -13.84 4.29
N GLY A 27 -9.82 -13.98 5.34
CA GLY A 27 -9.70 -12.97 6.38
C GLY A 27 -8.77 -11.84 5.92
N VAL A 28 -9.18 -10.58 6.06
CA VAL A 28 -8.37 -9.42 5.70
C VAL A 28 -8.17 -8.53 6.92
N ALA A 29 -6.96 -8.53 7.46
CA ALA A 29 -6.57 -7.70 8.61
C ALA A 29 -5.75 -6.50 8.13
N LEU A 30 -6.28 -5.28 8.32
CA LEU A 30 -5.60 -4.05 7.92
C LEU A 30 -5.16 -3.24 9.13
N ALA A 31 -4.07 -2.50 8.97
CA ALA A 31 -3.44 -1.81 10.09
C ALA A 31 -4.33 -0.73 10.72
N ASN A 32 -4.99 0.08 9.88
CA ASN A 32 -5.86 1.16 10.32
C ASN A 32 -6.76 1.61 9.15
N PHE A 33 -8.08 1.59 9.33
CA PHE A 33 -9.04 2.00 8.29
C PHE A 33 -9.05 3.50 7.99
N ASP A 34 -8.54 4.34 8.88
CA ASP A 34 -8.53 5.79 8.76
C ASP A 34 -7.34 6.31 7.94
N LEU A 35 -6.34 5.46 7.66
CA LEU A 35 -5.23 5.84 6.78
C LEU A 35 -5.71 5.84 5.32
N ASN A 36 -5.57 6.99 4.64
CA ASN A 36 -6.14 7.21 3.31
C ASN A 36 -5.74 6.12 2.29
N PHE A 37 -4.45 5.82 2.17
CA PHE A 37 -3.97 4.76 1.27
C PHE A 37 -4.55 3.38 1.62
N VAL A 38 -4.63 3.04 2.92
CA VAL A 38 -5.20 1.77 3.39
C VAL A 38 -6.69 1.69 3.08
N SER A 39 -7.42 2.81 3.17
CA SER A 39 -8.83 2.88 2.78
C SER A 39 -9.02 2.64 1.27
N ILE A 40 -8.18 3.26 0.42
CA ILE A 40 -8.19 3.03 -1.03
C ILE A 40 -7.87 1.55 -1.34
N LEU A 41 -6.80 1.01 -0.74
CA LEU A 41 -6.41 -0.40 -0.86
C LEU A 41 -7.54 -1.34 -0.47
N ARG A 42 -8.21 -1.08 0.66
CA ARG A 42 -9.36 -1.85 1.15
C ARG A 42 -10.49 -1.86 0.14
N THR A 43 -10.88 -0.70 -0.40
CA THR A 43 -11.95 -0.61 -1.39
C THR A 43 -11.60 -1.40 -2.67
N ARG A 44 -10.36 -1.28 -3.17
CA ARG A 44 -9.92 -2.05 -4.33
C ARG A 44 -9.88 -3.56 -4.05
N MET A 45 -9.46 -3.95 -2.86
CA MET A 45 -9.42 -5.35 -2.44
C MET A 45 -10.82 -5.95 -2.28
N GLN A 46 -11.79 -5.20 -1.73
CA GLN A 46 -13.19 -5.63 -1.67
C GLN A 46 -13.77 -5.88 -3.07
N GLN A 47 -13.49 -4.99 -4.03
CA GLN A 47 -13.91 -5.15 -5.42
C GLN A 47 -13.32 -6.41 -6.05
N GLU A 48 -12.01 -6.62 -5.87
CA GLU A 48 -11.30 -7.77 -6.42
C GLU A 48 -11.74 -9.09 -5.80
N LEU A 49 -11.87 -9.18 -4.47
CA LEU A 49 -12.33 -10.39 -3.78
C LEU A 49 -13.73 -10.80 -4.28
N LYS A 50 -14.63 -9.82 -4.44
CA LYS A 50 -15.96 -10.03 -5.00
C LYS A 50 -15.92 -10.51 -6.46
N ALA A 51 -15.12 -9.84 -7.30
CA ALA A 51 -14.94 -10.23 -8.71
C ALA A 51 -14.33 -11.64 -8.84
N SER A 52 -13.49 -12.02 -7.87
CA SER A 52 -12.85 -13.32 -7.77
C SER A 52 -13.70 -14.41 -7.12
N GLN A 53 -14.96 -14.11 -6.75
CA GLN A 53 -15.90 -15.01 -6.08
C GLN A 53 -15.38 -15.59 -4.76
N LEU A 54 -14.62 -14.78 -4.00
CA LEU A 54 -14.16 -15.13 -2.66
C LEU A 54 -15.04 -14.44 -1.62
N ASN A 55 -15.45 -15.20 -0.59
CA ASN A 55 -16.02 -14.59 0.60
C ASN A 55 -14.90 -13.87 1.36
N SER A 56 -15.23 -12.77 2.03
CA SER A 56 -14.21 -12.00 2.74
C SER A 56 -14.74 -11.34 4.00
N GLN A 57 -13.91 -11.31 5.05
CA GLN A 57 -14.16 -10.54 6.26
C GLN A 57 -13.00 -9.56 6.48
N PHE A 58 -13.33 -8.29 6.67
CA PHE A 58 -12.35 -7.24 6.93
C PHE A 58 -12.39 -6.86 8.40
N VAL A 59 -11.21 -6.71 9.00
CA VAL A 59 -11.03 -6.23 10.38
C VAL A 59 -10.01 -5.10 10.42
N ASP A 60 -10.23 -4.19 11.35
CA ASP A 60 -9.43 -2.99 11.57
C ASP A 60 -8.61 -3.15 12.84
N ALA A 61 -7.29 -3.14 12.73
CA ALA A 61 -6.41 -3.23 13.89
C ALA A 61 -6.28 -1.91 14.65
N LYS A 62 -6.78 -0.78 14.12
CA LYS A 62 -6.73 0.54 14.79
C LYS A 62 -5.33 0.99 15.23
N GLY A 63 -4.30 0.51 14.55
CA GLY A 63 -2.90 0.75 14.92
C GLY A 63 -2.40 -0.04 16.14
N ASP A 64 -3.14 -1.05 16.60
CA ASP A 64 -2.77 -1.90 17.74
C ASP A 64 -2.31 -3.30 17.27
N VAL A 65 -1.05 -3.62 17.58
CA VAL A 65 -0.45 -4.91 17.20
C VAL A 65 -1.08 -6.09 17.94
N ALA A 66 -1.42 -5.93 19.23
CA ALA A 66 -2.01 -7.00 20.02
C ALA A 66 -3.42 -7.34 19.51
N LEU A 67 -4.20 -6.32 19.16
CA LEU A 67 -5.49 -6.51 18.51
C LEU A 67 -5.33 -7.20 17.15
N GLN A 68 -4.32 -6.83 16.35
CA GLN A 68 -4.08 -7.47 15.06
C GLN A 68 -3.70 -8.95 15.20
N VAL A 69 -2.94 -9.31 16.23
CA VAL A 69 -2.64 -10.71 16.58
C VAL A 69 -3.93 -11.45 16.92
N GLN A 70 -4.76 -10.89 17.81
CA GLN A 70 -6.04 -11.48 18.18
C GLN A 70 -6.95 -11.69 16.96
N GLN A 71 -7.02 -10.71 16.06
CA GLN A 71 -7.81 -10.79 14.83
C GLN A 71 -7.37 -11.92 13.89
N VAL A 72 -6.06 -12.16 13.80
CA VAL A 72 -5.51 -13.29 13.03
C VAL A 72 -5.88 -14.63 13.69
N ASP A 73 -5.78 -14.72 15.02
CA ASP A 73 -6.22 -15.92 15.75
C ASP A 73 -7.72 -16.17 15.60
N ASP A 74 -8.54 -15.11 15.62
CA ASP A 74 -9.99 -15.18 15.40
C ASP A 74 -10.33 -15.68 13.99
N PHE A 75 -9.63 -15.21 12.96
CA PHE A 75 -9.78 -15.74 11.59
C PHE A 75 -9.44 -17.23 11.50
N ILE A 76 -8.34 -17.65 12.15
CA ILE A 76 -7.95 -19.06 12.20
C ILE A 76 -9.04 -19.91 12.88
N ASN A 77 -9.56 -19.45 14.03
CA ASN A 77 -10.62 -20.13 14.77
C ASN A 77 -11.95 -20.19 13.99
N GLN A 78 -12.24 -19.17 13.19
CA GLN A 78 -13.40 -19.12 12.29
C GLN A 78 -13.23 -20.02 11.06
N GLY A 79 -12.04 -20.58 10.84
CA GLY A 79 -11.77 -21.49 9.74
C GLY A 79 -11.72 -20.80 8.37
N VAL A 80 -11.21 -19.56 8.30
CA VAL A 80 -10.92 -18.93 7.00
C VAL A 80 -9.90 -19.76 6.23
N ASP A 81 -9.99 -19.74 4.90
CA ASP A 81 -9.10 -20.53 4.05
C ASP A 81 -7.77 -19.83 3.76
N ALA A 82 -7.70 -18.50 3.89
CA ALA A 82 -6.48 -17.69 3.74
C ALA A 82 -6.58 -16.35 4.49
N ILE A 83 -5.44 -15.71 4.75
CA ILE A 83 -5.37 -14.38 5.38
C ILE A 83 -4.56 -13.41 4.50
N ILE A 84 -5.09 -12.20 4.30
CA ILE A 84 -4.35 -11.05 3.76
C ILE A 84 -4.09 -10.06 4.90
N LEU A 85 -2.85 -9.63 5.07
CA LEU A 85 -2.39 -8.84 6.20
C LEU A 85 -1.65 -7.57 5.76
N ASN A 86 -2.18 -6.41 6.11
CA ASN A 86 -1.43 -5.16 6.12
C ASN A 86 -0.99 -4.88 7.57
N PRO A 87 0.29 -5.12 7.93
CA PRO A 87 0.72 -5.11 9.32
C PRO A 87 0.72 -3.70 9.95
N VAL A 88 0.34 -3.63 11.22
CA VAL A 88 0.51 -2.43 12.05
C VAL A 88 1.99 -2.10 12.24
N ASP A 89 2.81 -3.12 12.50
CA ASP A 89 4.25 -3.06 12.73
C ASP A 89 4.93 -4.13 11.87
N THR A 90 5.93 -3.75 11.06
CA THR A 90 6.62 -4.66 10.14
C THR A 90 7.61 -5.60 10.82
N GLN A 91 8.00 -5.30 12.05
CA GLN A 91 8.86 -6.12 12.90
C GLN A 91 8.04 -7.01 13.84
N GLY A 92 6.82 -6.58 14.20
CA GLY A 92 5.90 -7.28 15.11
C GLY A 92 5.10 -8.46 14.52
N VAL A 93 5.49 -8.99 13.35
CA VAL A 93 4.65 -9.94 12.59
C VAL A 93 4.79 -11.42 12.96
N LEU A 94 5.84 -11.78 13.72
CA LEU A 94 6.16 -13.19 14.00
C LEU A 94 5.03 -13.99 14.65
N PRO A 95 4.26 -13.47 15.63
CA PRO A 95 3.14 -14.21 16.22
C PRO A 95 2.09 -14.61 15.18
N MET A 96 1.69 -13.67 14.31
CA MET A 96 0.69 -13.89 13.25
C MET A 96 1.17 -14.92 12.22
N ILE A 97 2.45 -14.84 11.84
CA ILE A 97 3.08 -15.82 10.93
C ILE A 97 3.05 -17.22 11.54
N ASN A 98 3.45 -17.35 12.81
CA ASN A 98 3.52 -18.64 13.49
C ASN A 98 2.12 -19.25 13.67
N ALA A 99 1.12 -18.43 14.00
CA ALA A 99 -0.27 -18.87 14.13
C ALA A 99 -0.81 -19.40 12.78
N ALA A 100 -0.69 -18.63 11.70
CA ALA A 100 -1.12 -19.03 10.37
C ALA A 100 -0.41 -20.30 9.89
N LYS A 101 0.91 -20.39 10.10
CA LYS A 101 1.71 -21.58 9.75
C LYS A 101 1.28 -22.82 10.54
N LYS A 102 1.03 -22.69 11.85
CA LYS A 102 0.57 -23.81 12.70
C LYS A 102 -0.81 -24.32 12.25
N ALA A 103 -1.68 -23.42 11.79
CA ALA A 103 -3.00 -23.76 11.26
C ALA A 103 -2.97 -24.27 9.81
N GLY A 104 -1.85 -24.15 9.10
CA GLY A 104 -1.76 -24.49 7.68
C GLY A 104 -2.51 -23.52 6.76
N ILE A 105 -2.75 -22.28 7.23
CA ILE A 105 -3.48 -21.24 6.49
C ILE A 105 -2.46 -20.34 5.76
N PRO A 106 -2.59 -20.13 4.44
CA PRO A 106 -1.75 -19.18 3.70
C PRO A 106 -1.92 -17.75 4.23
N LEU A 107 -0.81 -17.01 4.29
CA LEU A 107 -0.79 -15.62 4.76
C LEU A 107 -0.05 -14.75 3.74
N VAL A 108 -0.74 -13.74 3.20
CA VAL A 108 -0.22 -12.80 2.21
C VAL A 108 -0.11 -11.41 2.83
N PHE A 109 1.12 -10.89 2.93
CA PHE A 109 1.36 -9.50 3.30
C PHE A 109 1.07 -8.56 2.14
N VAL A 110 0.46 -7.40 2.42
CA VAL A 110 0.18 -6.39 1.41
C VAL A 110 0.62 -5.00 1.86
N ASN A 111 1.14 -4.21 0.92
CA ASN A 111 1.62 -2.83 1.09
C ASN A 111 2.84 -2.70 2.01
N ARG A 112 2.73 -3.06 3.29
CA ARG A 112 3.82 -3.02 4.27
C ARG A 112 4.58 -4.34 4.31
N LYS A 113 5.86 -4.29 3.93
CA LYS A 113 6.73 -5.48 3.86
C LYS A 113 7.17 -5.90 5.26
N PRO A 114 6.93 -7.16 5.67
CA PRO A 114 7.47 -7.65 6.93
C PRO A 114 8.99 -7.77 6.87
N GLU A 115 9.66 -7.62 8.01
CA GLU A 115 11.12 -7.69 8.12
C GLU A 115 11.60 -9.05 8.62
N VAL A 116 11.07 -10.10 7.97
CA VAL A 116 11.41 -11.48 8.27
C VAL A 116 11.61 -12.24 6.97
N LYS A 117 12.31 -13.38 7.05
CA LYS A 117 12.42 -14.29 5.91
C LYS A 117 11.04 -14.88 5.60
N LEU A 118 10.58 -14.73 4.36
CA LEU A 118 9.32 -15.29 3.88
C LEU A 118 9.54 -16.75 3.42
N PRO A 119 8.97 -17.78 4.08
CA PRO A 119 8.93 -19.15 3.59
C PRO A 119 7.90 -19.31 2.45
N GLU A 120 7.88 -20.46 1.77
CA GLU A 120 7.07 -20.71 0.55
C GLU A 120 5.54 -20.50 0.72
N ASN A 121 5.00 -20.54 1.94
CA ASN A 121 3.58 -20.33 2.22
C ASN A 121 3.24 -18.89 2.66
N LEU A 122 4.22 -17.99 2.63
CA LEU A 122 4.04 -16.56 2.81
C LEU A 122 4.44 -15.83 1.54
N ALA A 123 3.68 -14.80 1.21
CA ALA A 123 4.02 -13.89 0.13
C ALA A 123 3.85 -12.46 0.58
N TYR A 124 4.61 -11.56 -0.03
CA TYR A 124 4.41 -10.12 0.06
C TYR A 124 3.99 -9.60 -1.32
N VAL A 125 3.00 -8.71 -1.34
CA VAL A 125 2.59 -7.95 -2.52
C VAL A 125 2.66 -6.47 -2.19
N GLY A 126 3.50 -5.73 -2.90
CA GLY A 126 3.69 -4.32 -2.64
C GLY A 126 4.86 -3.75 -3.43
N SER A 127 5.30 -2.56 -3.06
CA SER A 127 6.30 -1.80 -3.82
C SER A 127 7.61 -1.69 -3.03
N ASP A 128 8.73 -1.52 -3.73
CA ASP A 128 10.06 -1.40 -3.09
C ASP A 128 10.25 -0.02 -2.44
N SER A 129 10.07 0.04 -1.12
CA SER A 129 10.19 1.26 -0.32
C SER A 129 11.45 2.09 -0.60
N ALA A 130 12.61 1.45 -0.79
CA ALA A 130 13.87 2.16 -1.06
C ALA A 130 13.85 2.79 -2.46
N LEU A 131 13.37 2.05 -3.46
CA LEU A 131 13.18 2.59 -4.82
C LEU A 131 12.22 3.79 -4.81
N GLY A 132 11.14 3.74 -4.03
CA GLY A 132 10.20 4.86 -3.91
C GLY A 132 10.87 6.14 -3.38
N GLY A 133 11.68 6.02 -2.32
CA GLY A 133 12.45 7.14 -1.77
C GLY A 133 13.53 7.66 -2.73
N GLU A 134 14.21 6.76 -3.45
CA GLU A 134 15.20 7.14 -4.46
C GLU A 134 14.54 7.92 -5.62
N MET A 135 13.46 7.38 -6.20
CA MET A 135 12.73 8.05 -7.28
C MET A 135 12.20 9.43 -6.85
N GLN A 136 11.66 9.54 -5.63
CA GLN A 136 11.18 10.80 -5.08
C GLN A 136 12.31 11.82 -5.00
N MET A 137 13.42 11.46 -4.36
CA MET A 137 14.48 12.43 -4.09
C MET A 137 15.27 12.78 -5.34
N GLU A 138 15.52 11.85 -6.26
CA GLU A 138 16.20 12.19 -7.53
C GLU A 138 15.36 13.18 -8.36
N ALA A 139 14.04 12.96 -8.43
CA ALA A 139 13.14 13.87 -9.14
C ALA A 139 13.03 15.24 -8.46
N LEU A 140 13.02 15.28 -7.12
CA LEU A 140 12.99 16.52 -6.34
C LEU A 140 14.32 17.28 -6.46
N ALA A 141 15.46 16.58 -6.35
CA ALA A 141 16.80 17.15 -6.52
C ALA A 141 16.96 17.79 -7.89
N LYS A 142 16.46 17.16 -8.95
CA LYS A 142 16.44 17.74 -10.30
C LYS A 142 15.67 19.06 -10.34
N LYS A 143 14.48 19.14 -9.73
CA LYS A 143 13.69 20.40 -9.63
C LYS A 143 14.40 21.47 -8.79
N MET A 144 15.22 21.07 -7.82
CA MET A 144 16.06 21.96 -7.02
C MET A 144 17.39 22.35 -7.70
N ASN A 145 17.66 21.88 -8.92
CA ASN A 145 18.96 22.02 -9.59
C ASN A 145 20.13 21.48 -8.73
N TYR A 146 19.87 20.37 -8.02
CA TYR A 146 20.85 19.64 -7.20
C TYR A 146 21.55 20.48 -6.12
N LYS A 147 20.81 21.44 -5.53
CA LYS A 147 21.28 22.30 -4.44
C LYS A 147 20.15 22.65 -3.48
N GLY A 148 20.49 22.87 -2.21
CA GLY A 148 19.56 23.37 -1.19
C GLY A 148 19.33 22.43 -0.02
N ASN A 149 18.51 22.90 0.91
CA ASN A 149 18.24 22.28 2.19
C ASN A 149 16.93 21.51 2.15
N VAL A 150 16.99 20.23 2.49
CA VAL A 150 15.84 19.32 2.50
C VAL A 150 15.44 19.03 3.93
N ALA A 151 14.14 19.07 4.22
CA ALA A 151 13.55 18.51 5.42
C ALA A 151 12.79 17.22 5.06
N ILE A 152 12.77 16.24 5.96
CA ILE A 152 12.10 14.95 5.73
C ILE A 152 10.95 14.76 6.71
N LEU A 153 9.74 14.56 6.18
CA LEU A 153 8.59 14.11 6.97
C LEU A 153 8.49 12.59 6.90
N MET A 154 8.75 11.95 8.03
CA MET A 154 8.77 10.49 8.13
C MET A 154 7.43 9.92 8.54
N GLY A 155 7.13 8.73 8.02
CA GLY A 155 5.99 7.96 8.49
C GLY A 155 6.18 7.36 9.87
N ALA A 156 5.30 6.43 10.25
CA ALA A 156 5.45 5.69 11.51
C ALA A 156 6.73 4.82 11.47
N LEU A 157 7.61 5.02 12.43
CA LEU A 157 8.93 4.39 12.45
C LEU A 157 8.89 2.88 12.73
N SER A 158 7.75 2.32 13.15
CA SER A 158 7.49 0.88 13.22
C SER A 158 7.27 0.23 11.84
N ASN A 159 7.24 1.02 10.77
CA ASN A 159 7.05 0.53 9.41
C ASN A 159 8.35 0.64 8.61
N GLU A 160 8.74 -0.47 8.00
CA GLU A 160 9.90 -0.57 7.11
C GLU A 160 9.91 0.54 6.05
N GLU A 161 8.75 0.83 5.46
CA GLU A 161 8.63 1.79 4.38
C GLU A 161 9.03 3.22 4.78
N ALA A 162 8.77 3.64 6.04
CA ALA A 162 9.20 4.95 6.53
C ALA A 162 10.73 5.02 6.60
N ARG A 163 11.35 3.96 7.12
CA ARG A 163 12.79 3.91 7.33
C ARG A 163 13.53 3.79 6.00
N GLU A 164 13.08 2.92 5.10
CA GLU A 164 13.72 2.69 3.80
C GLU A 164 13.55 3.87 2.85
N ARG A 165 12.36 4.50 2.78
CA ARG A 165 12.17 5.73 1.98
C ARG A 165 13.10 6.84 2.48
N THR A 166 13.17 7.05 3.79
CA THR A 166 14.04 8.06 4.40
C THR A 166 15.51 7.77 4.14
N ARG A 167 15.96 6.53 4.34
CA ARG A 167 17.35 6.11 4.06
C ARG A 167 17.72 6.35 2.59
N ALA A 168 16.81 6.04 1.66
CA ALA A 168 17.03 6.27 0.24
C ALA A 168 17.09 7.77 -0.11
N VAL A 169 16.22 8.60 0.47
CA VAL A 169 16.27 10.07 0.36
C VAL A 169 17.64 10.60 0.82
N GLU A 170 18.11 10.17 1.98
CA GLU A 170 19.42 10.57 2.52
C GLU A 170 20.57 10.10 1.63
N ALA A 171 20.49 8.87 1.11
CA ALA A 171 21.49 8.33 0.19
C ALA A 171 21.58 9.15 -1.11
N VAL A 172 20.44 9.53 -1.70
CA VAL A 172 20.41 10.39 -2.89
C VAL A 172 21.04 11.76 -2.60
N ILE A 173 20.65 12.40 -1.49
CA ILE A 173 21.20 13.70 -1.10
C ILE A 173 22.73 13.62 -0.91
N SER A 174 23.24 12.53 -0.33
CA SER A 174 24.68 12.35 -0.09
C SER A 174 25.53 12.37 -1.37
N LYS A 175 24.93 12.10 -2.54
CA LYS A 175 25.59 12.18 -3.85
C LYS A 175 25.89 13.62 -4.28
N TYR A 176 25.21 14.63 -3.70
CA TYR A 176 25.26 16.02 -4.14
C TYR A 176 25.83 16.95 -3.05
N LYS A 177 27.05 17.46 -3.25
CA LYS A 177 27.78 18.31 -2.27
C LYS A 177 27.02 19.56 -1.81
N ASN A 178 26.12 20.09 -2.64
CA ASN A 178 25.37 21.32 -2.37
C ASN A 178 23.97 21.05 -1.80
N MET A 179 23.64 19.79 -1.50
CA MET A 179 22.40 19.42 -0.85
C MET A 179 22.68 18.93 0.56
N LYS A 180 21.75 19.20 1.48
CA LYS A 180 21.82 18.69 2.85
C LYS A 180 20.44 18.43 3.43
N VAL A 181 20.33 17.37 4.21
CA VAL A 181 19.20 17.20 5.13
C VAL A 181 19.44 18.08 6.34
N ILE A 182 18.53 19.01 6.61
CA ILE A 182 18.63 19.91 7.78
C ILE A 182 17.64 19.56 8.88
N GLU A 183 16.60 18.81 8.55
CA GLU A 183 15.55 18.39 9.46
C GLU A 183 15.00 17.02 9.07
N LYS A 184 14.62 16.22 10.08
CA LYS A 184 13.78 15.04 9.89
C LYS A 184 12.93 14.81 11.12
N GLN A 185 11.63 14.63 10.93
CA GLN A 185 10.72 14.36 12.02
C GLN A 185 9.56 13.49 11.53
N THR A 186 9.07 12.63 12.42
CA THR A 186 7.91 11.79 12.11
C THR A 186 6.61 12.59 12.20
N ALA A 187 5.76 12.42 11.20
CA ALA A 187 4.35 12.80 11.23
C ALA A 187 3.43 11.57 11.09
N LYS A 188 3.97 10.36 11.24
CA LYS A 188 3.20 9.10 11.41
C LYS A 188 2.15 8.84 10.33
N TRP A 189 2.42 9.26 9.09
CA TRP A 189 1.50 9.16 7.94
C TRP A 189 0.29 10.11 7.99
N GLN A 190 0.23 11.02 8.96
CA GLN A 190 -0.94 11.83 9.27
C GLN A 190 -0.77 13.28 8.80
N ARG A 191 -1.84 13.80 8.20
CA ARG A 191 -1.90 15.17 7.66
C ARG A 191 -1.79 16.23 8.75
N ASN A 192 -2.50 16.07 9.87
CA ASN A 192 -2.48 17.02 10.98
C ASN A 192 -1.12 17.06 11.71
N GLU A 193 -0.53 15.89 11.99
CA GLU A 193 0.81 15.82 12.61
C GLU A 193 1.87 16.49 11.70
N ALA A 194 1.73 16.38 10.37
CA ALA A 194 2.62 17.07 9.43
C ALA A 194 2.44 18.60 9.46
N VAL A 195 1.22 19.10 9.66
CA VAL A 195 0.97 20.54 9.87
C VAL A 195 1.72 21.03 11.11
N ASP A 196 1.64 20.30 12.21
CA ASP A 196 2.28 20.69 13.47
C ASP A 196 3.81 20.68 13.35
N VAL A 197 4.38 19.63 12.75
CA VAL A 197 5.82 19.51 12.51
C VAL A 197 6.34 20.66 11.64
N VAL A 198 5.70 20.91 10.50
CA VAL A 198 6.16 21.95 9.56
C VAL A 198 5.96 23.34 10.13
N SER A 199 4.86 23.59 10.86
CA SER A 199 4.66 24.84 11.60
C SER A 199 5.78 25.07 12.61
N GLY A 200 6.20 24.02 13.33
CA GLY A 200 7.36 24.08 14.22
C GLY A 200 8.66 24.45 13.51
N TRP A 201 8.95 23.86 12.35
CA TRP A 201 10.13 24.22 11.56
C TRP A 201 10.10 25.67 11.06
N LEU A 202 8.93 26.16 10.64
CA LEU A 202 8.75 27.54 10.18
C LEU A 202 8.91 28.56 11.32
N LEU A 203 8.33 28.28 12.50
CA LEU A 203 8.48 29.10 13.70
C LEU A 203 9.94 29.21 14.14
N ASN A 204 10.69 28.11 14.02
CA ASN A 204 12.13 28.06 14.30
C ASN A 204 13.00 28.62 13.16
N GLN A 205 12.38 29.24 12.14
CA GLN A 205 13.04 29.87 11.00
C GLN A 205 14.05 28.94 10.30
N ARG A 206 13.73 27.64 10.21
CA ARG A 206 14.59 26.67 9.54
C ARG A 206 14.69 27.03 8.05
N PRO A 207 15.90 27.12 7.48
CA PRO A 207 16.09 27.54 6.09
C PRO A 207 15.81 26.37 5.13
N ILE A 208 14.56 25.93 5.03
CA ILE A 208 14.14 24.79 4.21
C ILE A 208 13.85 25.26 2.78
N ASP A 209 14.43 24.58 1.79
CA ASP A 209 14.15 24.81 0.37
C ASP A 209 13.16 23.78 -0.19
N ALA A 210 13.17 22.55 0.36
CA ALA A 210 12.22 21.51 0.00
C ALA A 210 11.88 20.56 1.16
N ILE A 211 10.70 19.95 1.08
CA ILE A 211 10.21 18.92 2.00
C ILE A 211 9.99 17.63 1.20
N ALA A 212 10.70 16.56 1.58
CA ALA A 212 10.45 15.21 1.11
C ALA A 212 9.59 14.47 2.15
N ALA A 213 8.31 14.25 1.85
CA ALA A 213 7.41 13.53 2.73
C ALA A 213 7.32 12.06 2.30
N ASN A 214 7.45 11.12 3.23
CA ASN A 214 7.35 9.70 2.90
C ASN A 214 5.96 9.28 2.39
N ASN A 215 4.92 10.14 2.49
CA ASN A 215 3.64 9.93 1.80
C ASN A 215 2.91 11.25 1.44
N ASP A 216 1.82 11.14 0.68
CA ASP A 216 1.00 12.26 0.21
C ASP A 216 0.25 12.97 1.34
N GLU A 217 -0.26 12.25 2.35
CA GLU A 217 -1.00 12.88 3.46
C GLU A 217 -0.13 13.86 4.25
N MET A 218 1.11 13.46 4.54
CA MET A 218 2.08 14.33 5.19
C MET A 218 2.54 15.46 4.26
N ALA A 219 2.68 15.20 2.95
CA ALA A 219 2.99 16.24 1.96
C ALA A 219 1.87 17.31 1.93
N ILE A 220 0.61 16.89 1.96
CA ILE A 220 -0.54 17.80 2.00
C ILE A 220 -0.54 18.61 3.30
N GLY A 221 -0.27 17.97 4.44
CA GLY A 221 -0.14 18.68 5.72
C GLY A 221 0.98 19.73 5.69
N ALA A 222 2.12 19.41 5.08
CA ALA A 222 3.20 20.36 4.86
C ALA A 222 2.75 21.57 4.01
N ILE A 223 2.07 21.31 2.89
CA ILE A 223 1.54 22.36 2.01
C ILE A 223 0.56 23.27 2.77
N MET A 224 -0.31 22.69 3.61
CA MET A 224 -1.25 23.47 4.42
C MET A 224 -0.53 24.42 5.38
N ALA A 225 0.50 23.96 6.09
CA ALA A 225 1.31 24.80 6.97
C ALA A 225 2.05 25.90 6.20
N LEU A 226 2.61 25.57 5.03
CA LEU A 226 3.29 26.54 4.16
C LEU A 226 2.35 27.63 3.63
N SER A 227 1.14 27.26 3.20
CA SER A 227 0.14 28.24 2.75
C SER A 227 -0.33 29.15 3.89
N GLN A 228 -0.52 28.62 5.12
CA GLN A 228 -0.85 29.44 6.29
C GLN A 228 0.25 30.46 6.61
N ALA A 229 1.51 30.06 6.49
CA ALA A 229 2.67 30.93 6.66
C ALA A 229 2.98 31.81 5.44
N LYS A 230 2.20 31.72 4.35
CA LYS A 230 2.44 32.38 3.06
C LYS A 230 3.85 32.12 2.48
N ASN A 231 4.40 30.93 2.73
CA ASN A 231 5.72 30.50 2.26
C ASN A 231 5.60 29.38 1.22
N GLU A 232 4.93 29.69 0.10
CA GLU A 232 4.65 28.70 -0.96
C GLU A 232 5.85 28.47 -1.90
N LYS A 233 7.04 28.99 -1.56
CA LYS A 233 8.27 28.81 -2.35
C LYS A 233 8.95 27.47 -2.08
N ILE A 234 8.67 26.85 -0.92
CA ILE A 234 9.25 25.57 -0.53
C ILE A 234 8.62 24.46 -1.38
N LEU A 235 9.45 23.68 -2.07
CA LEU A 235 8.99 22.55 -2.88
C LEU A 235 8.56 21.40 -1.96
N VAL A 236 7.43 20.75 -2.25
CA VAL A 236 6.96 19.59 -1.48
C VAL A 236 6.79 18.39 -2.39
N ALA A 237 7.36 17.25 -2.00
CA ALA A 237 7.21 15.97 -2.68
C ALA A 237 6.51 14.94 -1.77
N GLY A 238 5.62 14.15 -2.37
CA GLY A 238 4.93 13.03 -1.72
C GLY A 238 5.29 11.67 -2.33
N ILE A 239 4.69 10.62 -1.79
CA ILE A 239 4.65 9.24 -2.29
C ILE A 239 3.23 8.76 -2.02
N ASP A 240 2.64 8.01 -2.94
CA ASP A 240 1.35 7.32 -2.94
C ASP A 240 0.61 7.63 -4.24
N GLY A 241 0.66 8.88 -4.72
CA GLY A 241 -0.09 9.33 -5.89
C GLY A 241 -1.60 9.19 -5.69
N THR A 242 -2.07 9.44 -4.48
CA THR A 242 -3.49 9.43 -4.11
C THR A 242 -4.30 10.42 -4.95
N PRO A 243 -5.63 10.25 -5.07
CA PRO A 243 -6.48 11.25 -5.73
C PRO A 243 -6.30 12.67 -5.17
N ASP A 244 -6.14 12.81 -3.85
CA ASP A 244 -5.87 14.09 -3.19
C ASP A 244 -4.50 14.65 -3.60
N GLY A 245 -3.43 13.85 -3.48
CA GLY A 245 -2.08 14.25 -3.91
C GLY A 245 -2.05 14.71 -5.37
N GLN A 246 -2.74 13.98 -6.23
CA GLN A 246 -2.97 14.32 -7.64
C GLN A 246 -3.66 15.68 -7.83
N GLN A 247 -4.66 16.04 -7.02
CA GLN A 247 -5.24 17.39 -7.06
C GLN A 247 -4.24 18.47 -6.64
N PHE A 248 -3.39 18.21 -5.64
CA PHE A 248 -2.34 19.16 -5.25
C PHE A 248 -1.26 19.32 -6.33
N ILE A 249 -0.95 18.27 -7.09
CA ILE A 249 -0.12 18.35 -8.30
C ILE A 249 -0.80 19.22 -9.37
N LYS A 250 -2.07 18.93 -9.68
CA LYS A 250 -2.86 19.67 -10.67
C LYS A 250 -2.93 21.16 -10.37
N ASN A 251 -3.06 21.52 -9.09
CA ASN A 251 -3.15 22.90 -8.63
C ASN A 251 -1.77 23.58 -8.45
N GLY A 252 -0.68 22.90 -8.82
CA GLY A 252 0.69 23.44 -8.74
C GLY A 252 1.21 23.63 -7.32
N LYS A 253 0.59 22.99 -6.32
CA LYS A 253 0.95 23.12 -4.89
C LYS A 253 1.89 22.01 -4.40
N MET A 254 1.88 20.86 -5.06
CA MET A 254 2.84 19.77 -4.84
C MET A 254 3.76 19.67 -6.06
N ALA A 255 5.06 19.47 -5.83
CA ALA A 255 6.05 19.46 -6.89
C ALA A 255 6.06 18.13 -7.66
N LEU A 256 5.89 17.02 -6.94
CA LEU A 256 5.79 15.65 -7.48
C LEU A 256 5.24 14.68 -6.43
N THR A 257 4.76 13.54 -6.88
CA THR A 257 4.51 12.36 -6.03
C THR A 257 4.89 11.08 -6.76
N ILE A 258 5.28 10.04 -6.00
CA ILE A 258 5.57 8.72 -6.55
C ILE A 258 4.33 7.83 -6.38
N PHE A 259 3.63 7.56 -7.47
CA PHE A 259 2.42 6.73 -7.48
C PHE A 259 2.69 5.30 -7.04
N GLN A 260 1.99 4.91 -5.98
CA GLN A 260 1.93 3.55 -5.48
C GLN A 260 0.59 2.94 -5.88
N ASP A 261 0.62 1.89 -6.70
CA ASP A 261 -0.61 1.34 -7.29
C ASP A 261 -1.40 0.47 -6.29
N ALA A 262 -2.29 1.11 -5.53
CA ALA A 262 -3.20 0.42 -4.60
C ALA A 262 -4.09 -0.63 -5.28
N ARG A 263 -4.50 -0.40 -6.55
CA ARG A 263 -5.29 -1.36 -7.33
C ARG A 263 -4.42 -2.56 -7.69
N GLY A 264 -3.22 -2.32 -8.21
CA GLY A 264 -2.24 -3.38 -8.51
C GLY A 264 -1.88 -4.22 -7.28
N GLN A 265 -1.69 -3.59 -6.12
CA GLN A 265 -1.42 -4.30 -4.87
C GLN A 265 -2.63 -5.13 -4.38
N ALA A 266 -3.84 -4.58 -4.47
CA ALA A 266 -5.07 -5.33 -4.14
C ALA A 266 -5.26 -6.54 -5.05
N THR A 267 -5.19 -6.32 -6.37
CA THR A 267 -5.33 -7.39 -7.38
C THR A 267 -4.26 -8.45 -7.22
N GLY A 268 -2.99 -8.05 -7.06
CA GLY A 268 -1.89 -8.98 -6.83
C GLY A 268 -2.07 -9.79 -5.54
N ALA A 269 -2.49 -9.18 -4.43
CA ALA A 269 -2.71 -9.88 -3.17
C ALA A 269 -3.81 -10.95 -3.29
N VAL A 270 -4.92 -10.64 -3.97
CA VAL A 270 -5.99 -11.62 -4.20
C VAL A 270 -5.56 -12.72 -5.16
N GLN A 271 -4.83 -12.41 -6.23
CA GLN A 271 -4.32 -13.40 -7.17
C GLN A 271 -3.33 -14.38 -6.52
N VAL A 272 -2.39 -13.86 -5.74
CA VAL A 272 -1.44 -14.67 -4.95
C VAL A 272 -2.20 -15.53 -3.93
N THR A 273 -3.19 -14.96 -3.25
CA THR A 273 -4.06 -15.71 -2.32
C THR A 273 -4.75 -16.88 -3.02
N LYS A 274 -5.34 -16.66 -4.21
CA LYS A 274 -5.98 -17.73 -5.00
C LYS A 274 -4.99 -18.80 -5.43
N ALA A 275 -3.80 -18.40 -5.89
CA ALA A 275 -2.77 -19.36 -6.27
C ALA A 275 -2.34 -20.24 -5.08
N LEU A 276 -2.20 -19.66 -3.89
CA LEU A 276 -1.91 -20.41 -2.66
C LEU A 276 -3.06 -21.35 -2.26
N LEU A 277 -4.32 -20.91 -2.37
CA LEU A 277 -5.51 -21.75 -2.16
C LEU A 277 -5.57 -22.93 -3.14
N ASP A 278 -5.16 -22.71 -4.38
CA ASP A 278 -5.00 -23.74 -5.42
C ASP A 278 -3.75 -24.62 -5.22
N LYS A 279 -2.99 -24.42 -4.13
CA LYS A 279 -1.72 -25.11 -3.83
C LYS A 279 -0.65 -24.94 -4.92
N LYS A 280 -0.69 -23.83 -5.65
CA LYS A 280 0.34 -23.45 -6.63
C LYS A 280 1.50 -22.77 -5.91
N LYS A 281 2.71 -22.92 -6.47
CA LYS A 281 3.87 -22.13 -6.03
C LYS A 281 3.69 -20.68 -6.45
N VAL A 282 4.10 -19.76 -5.59
CA VAL A 282 4.09 -18.31 -5.83
C VAL A 282 5.46 -17.72 -5.51
N GLU A 283 5.78 -16.58 -6.10
CA GLU A 283 6.94 -15.80 -5.66
C GLU A 283 6.68 -15.24 -4.25
N THR A 284 7.70 -15.25 -3.40
CA THR A 284 7.58 -14.69 -2.05
C THR A 284 7.51 -13.17 -2.05
N LEU A 285 8.06 -12.52 -3.07
CA LEU A 285 8.07 -11.06 -3.24
C LEU A 285 7.44 -10.74 -4.60
N ASN A 286 6.24 -10.16 -4.58
CA ASN A 286 5.49 -9.79 -5.77
C ASN A 286 5.48 -8.26 -5.85
N TRP A 287 6.39 -7.73 -6.67
CA TRP A 287 6.62 -6.29 -6.74
C TRP A 287 5.61 -5.58 -7.65
N VAL A 288 4.99 -4.53 -7.12
CA VAL A 288 4.14 -3.60 -7.84
C VAL A 288 4.95 -2.34 -8.13
N PRO A 289 5.16 -1.96 -9.40
CA PRO A 289 6.06 -0.88 -9.75
C PRO A 289 5.51 0.50 -9.37
N TYR A 290 6.42 1.43 -9.07
CA TYR A 290 6.11 2.84 -8.90
C TYR A 290 6.03 3.58 -10.23
N LYS A 291 5.31 4.71 -10.25
CA LYS A 291 5.36 5.67 -11.36
C LYS A 291 5.54 7.10 -10.82
N LEU A 292 6.35 7.91 -11.48
CA LEU A 292 6.49 9.33 -11.10
C LEU A 292 5.30 10.13 -11.63
N ILE A 293 4.65 10.92 -10.77
CA ILE A 293 3.64 11.93 -11.13
C ILE A 293 4.22 13.32 -10.88
N THR A 294 4.07 14.19 -11.87
CA THR A 294 4.51 15.58 -11.89
C THR A 294 3.45 16.44 -12.59
N PRO A 295 3.47 17.78 -12.45
CA PRO A 295 2.59 18.66 -13.21
C PRO A 295 2.65 18.40 -14.72
N GLU A 296 3.84 18.02 -15.23
CA GLU A 296 4.08 17.82 -16.65
C GLU A 296 3.40 16.56 -17.22
N ASN A 297 3.28 15.48 -16.44
CA ASN A 297 2.71 14.20 -16.91
C ASN A 297 1.37 13.83 -16.26
N TYR A 298 0.88 14.63 -15.32
CA TYR A 298 -0.33 14.36 -14.56
C TYR A 298 -1.55 14.06 -15.43
N GLN A 299 -1.78 14.84 -16.50
CA GLN A 299 -2.95 14.66 -17.36
C GLN A 299 -2.97 13.29 -18.04
N SER A 300 -1.84 12.87 -18.62
CA SER A 300 -1.69 11.56 -19.23
C SER A 300 -1.83 10.45 -18.19
N PHE A 301 -1.19 10.62 -17.03
CA PHE A 301 -1.29 9.67 -15.93
C PHE A 301 -2.76 9.49 -15.48
N SER A 302 -3.50 10.56 -15.25
CA SER A 302 -4.89 10.48 -14.81
C SER A 302 -5.80 9.84 -15.86
N ALA A 303 -5.55 10.07 -17.16
CA ALA A 303 -6.30 9.43 -18.23
C ALA A 303 -6.08 7.91 -18.28
N GLU A 304 -4.83 7.45 -18.11
CA GLU A 304 -4.48 6.03 -18.09
C GLU A 304 -4.98 5.28 -16.84
N ASN A 305 -5.17 6.00 -15.73
CA ASN A 305 -5.53 5.42 -14.43
C ASN A 305 -6.96 5.75 -13.99
N ALA A 306 -7.79 6.26 -14.88
CA ALA A 306 -9.22 6.44 -14.66
C ALA A 306 -9.92 5.07 -14.63
N GLY A 307 -10.10 4.48 -13.44
CA GLY A 307 -10.78 3.19 -13.23
C GLY A 307 -10.56 2.62 -11.84
#